data_AF-A0A8T4CIH2-F1
#
_entry.id   AF-A0A8T4CIH2-F1
#
_cell.length_a   1.000
_cell.length_b   1.000
_cell.length_c   1.000
_cell.angle_alpha   90.00
_cell.angle_beta   90.00
_cell.angle_gamma   90.00
#
_symmetry.space_group_name_H-M   'P 1'
#
loop_
_entity.id
_entity.type
_entity.pdbx_description
1 polymer ?
#
loop_
_entity_poly.entity_id
_entity_poly.type
_entity_poly.pdbx_seq_one_letter_code
_entity_poly.pdbx_strand_id
1 'polypeptide(L)'
;LYASGLNFIFGQADTITGVALISLYRLRQEFYGLPSNEALFVDRATKETIHELGHTFGLGHCQNSRCVMHFSNSLADTDWKGVAFCSQCRPKLLK
;
A
#
# COMPACT_ATOMS: atom_id res chain seq x y z
N LEU A 1 -5.81 7.04 8.66
CA LEU A 1 -7.19 6.58 8.41
C LEU A 1 -7.50 5.42 9.33
N TYR A 2 -8.78 5.10 9.52
CA TYR A 2 -9.24 3.98 10.35
C TYR A 2 -10.31 3.22 9.59
N ALA A 3 -10.39 1.92 9.82
CA ALA A 3 -11.43 1.04 9.29
C ALA A 3 -11.90 0.11 10.42
N SER A 4 -13.12 -0.41 10.31
CA SER A 4 -13.70 -1.30 11.32
C SER A 4 -12.79 -2.50 11.57
N GLY A 5 -12.46 -2.75 12.85
CA GLY A 5 -11.60 -3.86 13.26
C GLY A 5 -10.09 -3.63 13.14
N LEU A 6 -9.63 -2.45 12.72
CA LEU A 6 -8.20 -2.13 12.58
C LEU A 6 -7.82 -0.88 13.37
N ASN A 7 -6.64 -0.92 14.00
CA ASN A 7 -6.10 0.22 14.76
C ASN A 7 -5.74 1.41 13.88
N PHE A 8 -5.38 1.17 12.62
CA PHE A 8 -5.27 2.16 11.54
C PHE A 8 -5.15 1.43 10.20
N ILE A 9 -5.29 2.19 9.12
CA ILE A 9 -4.96 1.77 7.75
C ILE A 9 -4.15 2.86 7.05
N PHE A 10 -3.29 2.45 6.12
CA PHE A 10 -2.55 3.38 5.26
C PHE A 10 -3.41 3.87 4.10
N GLY A 11 -4.22 3.00 3.52
CA GLY A 11 -5.19 3.33 2.49
C GLY A 11 -6.39 2.39 2.51
N GLN A 12 -7.36 2.71 1.67
CA GLN A 12 -8.49 1.85 1.36
C GLN A 12 -9.01 2.16 -0.04
N ALA A 13 -9.37 1.12 -0.77
CA ALA A 13 -10.03 1.20 -2.06
C ALA A 13 -11.41 0.56 -2.03
N ASP A 14 -12.33 1.18 -2.76
CA ASP A 14 -13.60 0.60 -3.16
C ASP A 14 -13.45 0.00 -4.56
N THR A 15 -13.51 -1.32 -4.63
CA THR A 15 -13.34 -2.09 -5.87
C THR A 15 -14.54 -1.97 -6.82
N ILE A 16 -15.70 -1.52 -6.33
CA ILE A 16 -16.93 -1.36 -7.13
C ILE A 16 -16.94 0.01 -7.80
N THR A 17 -16.66 1.06 -7.04
CA THR A 17 -16.67 2.44 -7.56
C THR A 17 -15.34 2.87 -8.18
N GLY A 18 -14.25 2.12 -7.95
CA GLY A 18 -12.93 2.41 -8.49
C GLY A 18 -12.23 3.59 -7.79
N VAL A 19 -12.64 3.90 -6.56
CA VAL A 19 -12.08 5.01 -5.78
C VAL A 19 -11.11 4.49 -4.73
N ALA A 20 -9.97 5.15 -4.58
CA ALA A 20 -8.97 4.86 -3.55
C ALA A 20 -8.66 6.10 -2.72
N LEU A 21 -8.41 5.89 -1.42
CA LEU A 21 -7.97 6.92 -0.49
C LEU A 21 -6.70 6.46 0.23
N ILE A 22 -5.72 7.35 0.37
CA ILE A 22 -4.44 7.05 1.02
C ILE A 22 -4.14 8.14 2.04
N SER A 23 -3.64 7.73 3.19
CA SER A 23 -3.23 8.59 4.30
C SER A 23 -1.72 8.64 4.44
N LEU A 24 -1.14 9.75 4.01
CA LEU A 24 0.31 10.00 4.10
C LEU A 24 0.83 10.15 5.53
N TYR A 25 -0.06 10.40 6.50
CA TYR A 25 0.29 10.75 7.87
C TYR A 25 1.19 9.73 8.57
N ARG A 26 0.86 8.42 8.47
CA ARG A 26 1.63 7.34 9.11
C ARG A 26 2.73 6.76 8.22
N LEU A 27 2.94 7.31 7.02
CA LEU A 27 4.05 6.92 6.13
C LEU A 27 5.35 7.68 6.45
N ARG A 28 5.21 8.86 7.09
CA ARG A 28 6.30 9.66 7.63
C ARG A 28 6.88 8.99 8.88
N GLN A 29 8.19 8.76 8.90
CA GLN A 29 8.83 8.14 10.06
C GLN A 29 8.91 9.08 11.26
N GLU A 30 8.76 10.38 11.02
CA GLU A 30 8.61 11.44 12.02
C GLU A 30 7.41 11.19 12.94
N PHE A 31 6.33 10.57 12.43
CA PHE A 31 5.19 10.14 13.26
C PHE A 31 5.62 9.16 14.37
N TYR A 32 6.69 8.41 14.14
CA TYR A 32 7.25 7.43 15.07
C TYR A 32 8.47 7.97 15.83
N GLY A 33 8.72 9.27 15.79
CA GLY A 33 9.83 9.92 16.50
C GLY A 33 11.21 9.72 15.84
N LEU A 34 11.26 9.25 14.59
CA LEU A 34 12.49 9.11 13.83
C LEU A 34 12.80 10.38 13.02
N PRO A 35 14.08 10.65 12.65
CA PRO A 35 14.44 11.80 11.81
C PRO A 35 13.72 11.76 10.47
N SER A 36 13.49 12.89 9.79
CA SER A 36 12.86 12.87 8.46
C SER A 36 13.69 12.10 7.42
N ASN A 37 13.02 11.34 6.56
CA ASN A 37 13.65 10.73 5.37
C ASN A 37 12.68 10.80 4.19
N GLU A 38 12.85 11.82 3.36
CA GLU A 38 11.91 12.12 2.27
C GLU A 38 11.92 11.03 1.19
N ALA A 39 13.09 10.44 0.88
CA ALA A 39 13.18 9.36 -0.10
C ALA A 39 12.37 8.13 0.35
N LEU A 40 12.46 7.78 1.63
CA LEU A 40 11.71 6.65 2.19
C LEU A 40 10.21 6.96 2.28
N PHE A 41 9.84 8.20 2.61
CA PHE A 41 8.45 8.64 2.59
C PHE A 41 7.83 8.53 1.18
N VAL A 42 8.54 8.99 0.15
CA VAL A 42 8.08 8.90 -1.25
C VAL A 42 7.97 7.45 -1.71
N ASP A 43 8.93 6.58 -1.36
CA ASP A 43 8.86 5.14 -1.66
C ASP A 43 7.60 4.49 -1.05
N ARG A 44 7.35 4.75 0.24
CA ARG A 44 6.16 4.25 0.95
C ARG A 44 4.87 4.78 0.33
N ALA A 45 4.79 6.08 0.08
CA ALA A 45 3.63 6.69 -0.55
C ALA A 45 3.36 6.09 -1.93
N THR A 46 4.41 5.84 -2.71
CA THR A 46 4.31 5.19 -4.02
C THR A 46 3.78 3.76 -3.91
N LYS A 47 4.32 2.96 -2.98
CA LYS A 47 3.89 1.58 -2.76
C LYS A 47 2.43 1.49 -2.33
N GLU A 48 2.00 2.29 -1.36
CA GLU A 48 0.60 2.31 -0.93
C GLU A 48 -0.32 2.83 -2.03
N THR A 49 0.13 3.82 -2.82
CA THR A 49 -0.66 4.30 -3.97
C THR A 49 -0.89 3.21 -5.00
N ILE A 50 0.17 2.50 -5.39
CA ILE A 50 0.07 1.42 -6.36
C ILE A 50 -0.76 0.25 -5.79
N HIS A 51 -0.65 -0.03 -4.48
CA HIS A 51 -1.45 -1.05 -3.80
C HIS A 51 -2.94 -0.76 -3.89
N GLU A 52 -3.36 0.44 -3.48
CA GLU A 52 -4.77 0.82 -3.52
C GLU A 52 -5.30 0.93 -4.95
N LEU A 53 -4.50 1.44 -5.89
CA LEU A 53 -4.87 1.41 -7.31
C LEU A 53 -5.02 -0.02 -7.82
N GLY A 54 -4.15 -0.94 -7.41
CA GLY A 54 -4.29 -2.36 -7.72
C GLY A 54 -5.64 -2.92 -7.26
N HIS A 55 -6.13 -2.54 -6.09
CA HIS A 55 -7.49 -2.86 -5.65
C HIS A 55 -8.55 -2.27 -6.56
N THR A 56 -8.44 -1.00 -6.97
CA THR A 56 -9.39 -0.41 -7.93
C THR A 56 -9.41 -1.13 -9.29
N PHE A 57 -8.32 -1.82 -9.66
CA PHE A 57 -8.24 -2.69 -10.84
C PHE A 57 -8.65 -4.15 -10.58
N GLY A 58 -9.27 -4.44 -9.44
CA GLY A 58 -9.81 -5.76 -9.11
C GLY A 58 -8.78 -6.76 -8.56
N LEU A 59 -7.57 -6.32 -8.19
CA LEU A 59 -6.61 -7.18 -7.51
C LEU A 59 -6.96 -7.31 -6.02
N GLY A 60 -6.91 -8.53 -5.49
CA GLY A 60 -6.87 -8.76 -4.04
C GLY A 60 -5.43 -8.74 -3.49
N HIS A 61 -5.30 -8.97 -2.19
CA HIS A 61 -3.99 -9.13 -1.55
C HIS A 61 -3.20 -10.32 -2.13
N CYS A 62 -1.87 -10.19 -2.15
CA CYS A 62 -0.95 -11.21 -2.64
C CYS A 62 -0.13 -11.82 -1.49
N GLN A 63 0.04 -13.15 -1.50
CA GLN A 63 0.88 -13.86 -0.54
C GLN A 63 2.39 -13.63 -0.76
N ASN A 64 2.80 -13.21 -1.96
CA ASN A 64 4.19 -12.86 -2.22
C ASN A 64 4.54 -11.55 -1.50
N SER A 65 5.36 -11.64 -0.45
CA SER A 65 5.76 -10.52 0.39
C SER A 65 6.58 -9.44 -0.32
N ARG A 66 7.09 -9.71 -1.54
CA ARG A 66 7.77 -8.74 -2.40
C ARG A 66 6.86 -8.09 -3.44
N CYS A 67 5.60 -8.52 -3.57
CA CYS A 67 4.62 -7.89 -4.46
C CYS A 67 4.06 -6.61 -3.83
N VAL A 68 3.81 -5.58 -4.62
CA VAL A 68 3.16 -4.35 -4.14
C VAL A 68 1.75 -4.61 -3.57
N MET A 69 1.07 -5.67 -4.04
CA MET A 69 -0.23 -6.13 -3.50
C MET A 69 -0.11 -6.93 -2.20
N HIS A 70 1.07 -7.06 -1.61
CA HIS A 70 1.19 -7.63 -0.26
C HIS A 70 0.55 -6.70 0.76
N PHE A 71 -0.23 -7.26 1.67
CA PHE A 71 -0.89 -6.51 2.74
C PHE A 71 0.15 -5.98 3.73
N SER A 72 0.01 -4.71 4.12
CA SER A 72 0.94 -4.05 5.05
C SER A 72 0.22 -3.64 6.33
N ASN A 73 0.60 -4.27 7.46
CA ASN A 73 0.10 -3.88 8.79
C ASN A 73 1.00 -2.82 9.45
N SER A 74 2.21 -2.67 8.95
CA SER A 74 3.24 -1.80 9.52
C SER A 74 4.10 -1.15 8.44
N LEU A 75 4.91 -0.17 8.86
CA LEU A 75 5.94 0.39 7.98
C LEU A 75 6.97 -0.66 7.55
N ALA A 76 7.31 -1.61 8.44
CA ALA A 76 8.25 -2.67 8.11
C ALA A 76 7.75 -3.54 6.95
N ASP A 77 6.45 -3.85 6.92
CA ASP A 77 5.84 -4.58 5.80
C ASP A 77 5.87 -3.76 4.50
N THR A 78 5.61 -2.46 4.60
CA THR A 78 5.65 -1.51 3.47
C THR A 78 7.07 -1.36 2.92
N ASP A 79 8.07 -1.30 3.79
CA ASP A 79 9.48 -1.22 3.43
C ASP A 79 9.97 -2.54 2.81
N TRP A 80 9.44 -3.67 3.30
CA TRP A 80 9.79 -5.00 2.82
C TRP A 80 9.27 -5.30 1.40
N LYS A 81 8.02 -4.92 1.11
CA LYS A 81 7.43 -5.17 -0.21
C LYS A 81 8.08 -4.33 -1.29
N GLY A 82 8.09 -4.84 -2.52
CA GLY A 82 8.55 -4.11 -3.68
C GLY A 82 7.47 -3.17 -4.22
N VAL A 83 7.87 -2.24 -5.08
CA VAL A 83 6.96 -1.32 -5.79
C VAL A 83 6.23 -1.99 -6.96
N ALA A 84 6.75 -3.13 -7.44
CA ALA A 84 6.23 -3.80 -8.63
C ALA A 84 5.18 -4.87 -8.31
N PHE A 85 4.26 -5.06 -9.25
CA PHE A 85 3.41 -6.25 -9.29
C PHE A 85 4.24 -7.50 -9.63
N CYS A 86 4.01 -8.60 -8.91
CA CYS A 86 4.67 -9.87 -9.20
C CYS A 86 4.16 -10.50 -10.51
N SER A 87 4.79 -11.59 -10.96
CA SER A 87 4.41 -12.34 -12.17
C SER A 87 2.98 -12.86 -12.16
N GLN A 88 2.34 -13.00 -10.99
CA GLN A 88 0.95 -13.44 -10.86
C GLN A 88 -0.05 -12.27 -10.87
N CYS A 89 0.32 -11.11 -10.33
CA CYS A 89 -0.56 -9.94 -10.28
C CYS A 89 -0.51 -9.13 -11.58
N ARG A 90 0.67 -8.97 -12.17
CA ARG A 90 0.87 -8.11 -13.35
C ARG A 90 -0.02 -8.48 -14.54
N PRO A 91 -0.18 -9.77 -14.92
CA PRO A 91 -1.03 -10.13 -16.06
C PRO A 91 -2.53 -9.86 -15.83
N LYS A 92 -2.96 -9.76 -14.56
CA LYS A 92 -4.38 -9.50 -14.22
C LYS A 92 -4.79 -8.04 -14.45
N LEU A 93 -3.82 -7.13 -14.61
CA LEU A 93 -4.06 -5.70 -14.91
C LEU A 93 -4.40 -5.43 -16.38
N LEU A 94 -4.14 -6.39 -17.28
CA LEU A 94 -4.29 -6.23 -18.73
C LEU A 94 -5.59 -6.86 -19.25
N LYS A 95 -6.59 -7.03 -18.38
CA LYS A 95 -7.90 -7.54 -18.77
C LYS A 95 -8.86 -6.40 -19.07
#